data_AF-A0A9X9S3T5-F1
#
_entry.id   AF-A0A9X9S3T5-F1
#
_cell.length_a   1.000
_cell.length_b   1.000
_cell.length_c   1.000
_cell.angle_alpha   90.00
_cell.angle_beta   90.00
_cell.angle_gamma   90.00
#
_symmetry.space_group_name_H-M   'P 1'
#
loop_
_entity.id
_entity.type
_entity.pdbx_description
1 polymer ?
#
loop_
_entity_poly.entity_id
_entity_poly.type
_entity_poly.pdbx_seq_one_letter_code
_entity_poly.pdbx_strand_id
1 'polypeptide(L)'
;MNTLRWIKESFRSCNPNKAISKRAIRHLKKIEKKQLFSDDISTMRAAEGRWYESLMYEMLLEFSRRSGNIQYIVRKGADAPFPSIPAKFGQNGLYFSNRGDINIRGNGQDIAEVDMLFVGGDGKVGFAEVVTSGTELKELREEVHYKKKLLGYLYGQITVPFVLFSSVDISRSSIVKRLMRETESVLIVTKSCETLKHLLTNTSTRGIPRKPLKHAKLIDVKDLQPKRPFDYKQIHDYRRDRILSEIRAGKPKEEFQERDELPPLAKKLLLGALHESGSQEIWKGKTLTIKGTKYTQDRISKDFSKIIIALDLPEFEPVIYLRSRNKKEYLKVVVRKSGGFRVESKRTPQMTGFFLWLESLKPTVSGNVARKYADLFLTRA
;
A
#
# COMPACT_ATOMS: atom_id res chain seq x y z
N MET A 1 29.79 8.08 9.24
CA MET A 1 29.53 7.12 8.13
C MET A 1 28.10 7.31 7.66
N ASN A 2 27.81 7.26 6.35
CA ASN A 2 26.43 7.37 5.86
C ASN A 2 25.58 6.18 6.37
N THR A 3 24.34 6.44 6.81
CA THR A 3 23.40 5.45 7.35
C THR A 3 23.27 4.21 6.48
N LEU A 4 23.06 4.36 5.17
CA LEU A 4 22.89 3.23 4.25
C LEU A 4 24.16 2.40 4.09
N ARG A 5 25.32 3.07 4.06
CA ARG A 5 26.62 2.38 4.03
C ARG A 5 26.82 1.55 5.30
N TRP A 6 26.49 2.12 6.46
CA TRP A 6 26.56 1.40 7.73
C TRP A 6 25.60 0.21 7.80
N ILE A 7 24.36 0.35 7.33
CA ILE A 7 23.42 -0.78 7.26
C ILE A 7 24.02 -1.88 6.37
N LYS A 8 24.52 -1.53 5.18
CA LYS A 8 25.14 -2.49 4.24
C LYS A 8 26.29 -3.27 4.88
N GLU A 9 27.20 -2.58 5.56
CA GLU A 9 28.37 -3.18 6.20
C GLU A 9 27.95 -4.06 7.39
N SER A 10 26.99 -3.62 8.19
CA SER A 10 26.45 -4.38 9.33
C SER A 10 25.87 -5.72 8.88
N PHE A 11 25.04 -5.72 7.83
CA PHE A 11 24.46 -6.96 7.27
C PHE A 11 25.48 -7.85 6.56
N ARG A 12 26.57 -7.31 6.02
CA ARG A 12 27.69 -8.13 5.49
C ARG A 12 28.44 -8.86 6.60
N SER A 13 28.59 -8.21 7.75
CA SER A 13 29.37 -8.74 8.87
C SER A 13 28.63 -9.76 9.74
N CYS A 14 27.30 -9.82 9.65
CA CYS A 14 26.49 -10.65 10.55
C CYS A 14 25.28 -11.24 9.84
N ASN A 15 25.20 -12.58 9.86
CA ASN A 15 24.04 -13.31 9.38
C ASN A 15 23.01 -13.53 10.51
N PRO A 16 21.70 -13.65 10.17
CA PRO A 16 20.70 -14.03 11.16
C PRO A 16 21.05 -15.36 11.83
N ASN A 17 20.96 -15.39 13.16
CA ASN A 17 21.20 -16.58 13.99
C ASN A 17 19.90 -17.15 14.57
N LYS A 18 19.97 -18.33 15.21
CA LYS A 18 18.80 -18.99 15.80
C LYS A 18 18.04 -18.12 16.80
N ALA A 19 18.75 -17.35 17.64
CA ALA A 19 18.13 -16.49 18.64
C ALA A 19 17.28 -15.38 18.00
N ILE A 20 17.81 -14.67 17.02
CA ILE A 20 17.08 -13.58 16.36
C ILE A 20 15.97 -14.11 15.44
N SER A 21 16.20 -15.23 14.76
CA SER A 21 15.18 -15.97 14.00
C SER A 21 13.99 -16.36 14.86
N LYS A 22 14.24 -16.86 16.08
CA LYS A 22 13.17 -17.22 17.04
C LYS A 22 12.46 -15.99 17.57
N ARG A 23 13.18 -14.89 17.81
CA ARG A 23 12.60 -13.62 18.25
C ARG A 23 11.60 -13.07 17.23
N ALA A 24 11.95 -13.09 15.94
CA ALA A 24 11.12 -12.63 14.84
C ALA A 24 9.74 -13.33 14.77
N ILE A 25 9.63 -14.59 15.24
CA ILE A 25 8.35 -15.33 15.30
C ILE A 25 7.30 -14.59 16.12
N ARG A 26 7.69 -13.77 17.12
CA ARG A 26 6.73 -13.05 17.97
C ARG A 26 5.82 -12.10 17.18
N HIS A 27 6.28 -11.59 16.04
CA HIS A 27 5.53 -10.67 15.17
C HIS A 27 4.41 -11.37 14.38
N LEU A 28 4.49 -12.69 14.22
CA LEU A 28 3.46 -13.48 13.54
C LEU A 28 2.21 -13.66 14.41
N LYS A 29 1.03 -13.69 13.78
CA LYS A 29 -0.21 -14.13 14.44
C LYS A 29 -0.17 -15.62 14.75
N LYS A 30 -1.05 -16.07 15.65
CA LYS A 30 -1.15 -17.50 16.04
C LYS A 30 -1.33 -18.44 14.84
N ILE A 31 -2.15 -18.05 13.86
CA ILE A 31 -2.35 -18.84 12.63
C ILE A 31 -1.07 -18.89 11.79
N GLU A 32 -0.38 -17.76 11.63
CA GLU A 32 0.81 -17.62 10.78
C GLU A 32 2.00 -18.37 11.32
N LYS A 33 2.12 -18.46 12.65
CA LYS A 33 3.09 -19.31 13.33
C LYS A 33 2.96 -20.77 12.93
N LYS A 34 1.72 -21.27 12.81
CA LYS A 34 1.46 -22.64 12.34
C LYS A 34 1.75 -22.74 10.83
N GLN A 35 1.34 -21.74 10.07
CA GLN A 35 1.48 -21.71 8.61
C GLN A 35 2.94 -21.67 8.15
N LEU A 36 3.87 -21.14 8.95
CA LEU A 36 5.31 -21.10 8.64
C LEU A 36 5.91 -22.48 8.32
N PHE A 37 5.30 -23.55 8.84
CA PHE A 37 5.68 -24.95 8.60
C PHE A 37 4.52 -25.75 7.99
N SER A 38 3.64 -25.09 7.24
CA SER A 38 2.53 -25.72 6.54
C SER A 38 3.03 -26.55 5.36
N ASP A 39 2.40 -27.70 5.10
CA ASP A 39 2.65 -28.49 3.89
C ASP A 39 2.05 -27.82 2.64
N ASP A 40 1.01 -26.99 2.80
CA ASP A 40 0.54 -26.11 1.73
C ASP A 40 1.58 -25.02 1.43
N ILE A 41 2.26 -25.15 0.29
CA ILE A 41 3.36 -24.27 -0.13
C ILE A 41 2.93 -22.81 -0.22
N SER A 42 1.71 -22.54 -0.71
CA SER A 42 1.20 -21.17 -0.86
C SER A 42 1.06 -20.48 0.49
N THR A 43 0.39 -21.15 1.43
CA THR A 43 0.23 -20.71 2.80
C THR A 43 1.56 -20.57 3.53
N MET A 44 2.48 -21.53 3.32
CA MET A 44 3.82 -21.49 3.89
C MET A 44 4.61 -20.28 3.40
N ARG A 45 4.69 -20.06 2.08
CA ARG A 45 5.42 -18.92 1.50
C ARG A 45 4.89 -17.58 1.97
N ALA A 46 3.57 -17.44 2.14
CA ALA A 46 2.98 -16.23 2.68
C ALA A 46 3.40 -15.97 4.15
N ALA A 47 3.48 -17.02 4.97
CA ALA A 47 3.97 -16.91 6.35
C ALA A 47 5.49 -16.69 6.42
N GLU A 48 6.26 -17.32 5.52
CA GLU A 48 7.71 -17.12 5.38
C GLU A 48 8.05 -15.68 5.03
N GLY A 49 7.34 -15.07 4.07
CA GLY A 49 7.53 -13.67 3.70
C GLY A 49 7.39 -12.73 4.90
N ARG A 50 6.30 -12.88 5.67
CA ARG A 50 6.05 -12.09 6.89
C ARG A 50 7.08 -12.34 7.99
N TRP A 51 7.53 -13.59 8.12
CA TRP A 51 8.56 -13.93 9.10
C TRP A 51 9.90 -13.31 8.71
N TYR A 52 10.27 -13.38 7.44
CA TYR A 52 11.51 -12.81 6.92
C TYR A 52 11.54 -11.28 7.06
N GLU A 53 10.43 -10.62 6.79
CA GLU A 53 10.24 -9.19 7.06
C GLU A 53 10.47 -8.86 8.54
N SER A 54 9.87 -9.64 9.44
CA SER A 54 10.07 -9.51 10.88
C SER A 54 11.51 -9.80 11.30
N LEU A 55 12.20 -10.72 10.62
CA LEU A 55 13.59 -11.05 10.87
C LEU A 55 14.52 -9.90 10.50
N MET A 56 14.31 -9.28 9.33
CA MET A 56 15.08 -8.12 8.90
C MET A 56 14.86 -6.92 9.84
N TYR A 57 13.63 -6.73 10.35
CA TYR A 57 13.32 -5.74 11.37
C TYR A 57 14.09 -5.99 12.69
N GLU A 58 14.10 -7.23 13.18
CA GLU A 58 14.85 -7.60 14.38
C GLU A 58 16.37 -7.43 14.19
N MET A 59 16.89 -7.78 13.01
CA MET A 59 18.31 -7.56 12.66
C MET A 59 18.65 -6.07 12.71
N LEU A 60 17.80 -5.21 12.14
CA LEU A 60 18.00 -3.77 12.16
C LEU A 60 18.01 -3.22 13.61
N LEU A 61 17.11 -3.73 14.46
CA LEU A 61 17.10 -3.40 15.88
C LEU A 61 18.40 -3.81 16.58
N GLU A 62 18.84 -5.06 16.38
CA GLU A 62 20.07 -5.58 16.98
C GLU A 62 21.28 -4.71 16.62
N PHE A 63 21.44 -4.35 15.34
CA PHE A 63 22.54 -3.48 14.90
C PHE A 63 22.42 -2.07 15.47
N SER A 64 21.21 -1.53 15.57
CA SER A 64 21.00 -0.17 16.05
C SER A 64 21.39 0.04 17.51
N ARG A 65 21.43 -1.02 18.34
CA ARG A 65 21.77 -0.94 19.77
C ARG A 65 23.13 -0.30 20.03
N ARG A 66 24.10 -0.58 19.16
CA ARG A 66 25.52 -0.23 19.37
C ARG A 66 26.02 0.89 18.47
N SER A 67 25.13 1.55 17.73
CA SER A 67 25.54 2.55 16.74
C SER A 67 24.62 3.75 16.68
N GLY A 68 25.16 4.97 16.65
CA GLY A 68 24.39 6.20 16.41
C GLY A 68 23.90 6.39 14.97
N ASN A 69 24.28 5.52 14.01
CA ASN A 69 23.89 5.66 12.60
C ASN A 69 22.40 5.44 12.35
N ILE A 70 21.69 4.78 13.26
CA ILE A 70 20.23 4.78 13.33
C ILE A 70 19.85 5.43 14.65
N GLN A 71 19.14 6.54 14.59
CA GLN A 71 18.63 7.25 15.75
C GLN A 71 17.39 6.53 16.29
N TYR A 72 16.42 6.25 15.42
CA TYR A 72 15.16 5.61 15.79
C TYR A 72 14.68 4.59 14.75
N ILE A 73 13.92 3.61 15.21
CA ILE A 73 13.19 2.65 14.37
C ILE A 73 11.73 2.71 14.82
N VAL A 74 10.82 2.87 13.86
CA VAL A 74 9.38 2.85 14.14
C VAL A 74 8.97 1.43 14.47
N ARG A 75 8.20 1.28 15.55
CA ARG A 75 7.67 -0.01 16.01
C ARG A 75 6.94 -0.75 14.89
N LYS A 76 7.02 -2.08 14.92
CA LYS A 76 6.31 -2.95 13.95
C LYS A 76 5.78 -4.21 14.61
N GLY A 77 4.67 -4.74 14.08
CA GLY A 77 4.20 -6.09 14.36
C GLY A 77 3.83 -6.27 15.82
N ALA A 78 4.61 -7.04 16.57
CA ALA A 78 4.42 -7.25 18.01
C ALA A 78 4.79 -6.02 18.86
N ASP A 79 5.58 -5.09 18.32
CA ASP A 79 5.99 -3.87 19.03
C ASP A 79 5.00 -2.72 18.86
N ALA A 80 4.11 -2.79 17.88
CA ALA A 80 3.07 -1.79 17.68
C ALA A 80 2.04 -1.86 18.84
N PRO A 81 1.45 -0.72 19.26
CA PRO A 81 0.39 -0.69 20.26
C PRO A 81 -0.79 -1.59 19.90
N PHE A 82 -1.37 -2.24 20.92
CA PHE A 82 -2.57 -3.06 20.79
C PHE A 82 -3.57 -2.67 21.90
N PRO A 83 -4.86 -2.47 21.57
CA PRO A 83 -5.46 -2.56 20.24
C PRO A 83 -4.99 -1.43 19.31
N SER A 84 -5.01 -1.68 18.00
CA SER A 84 -4.74 -0.65 16.99
C SER A 84 -5.85 0.41 17.01
N ILE A 85 -5.49 1.64 16.64
CA ILE A 85 -6.47 2.73 16.48
C ILE A 85 -7.29 2.43 15.21
N PRO A 86 -8.63 2.30 15.32
CA PRO A 86 -9.48 2.07 14.15
C PRO A 86 -9.35 3.20 13.13
N ALA A 87 -9.44 2.84 11.85
CA ALA A 87 -9.50 3.83 10.79
C ALA A 87 -10.78 4.67 10.92
N LYS A 88 -10.66 5.99 10.74
CA LYS A 88 -11.75 6.95 10.74
C LYS A 88 -11.65 7.84 9.50
N PHE A 89 -12.80 8.32 9.04
CA PHE A 89 -12.84 9.34 7.99
C PHE A 89 -12.08 10.60 8.43
N GLY A 90 -11.40 11.27 7.50
CA GLY A 90 -10.58 12.45 7.80
C GLY A 90 -9.19 12.17 8.39
N GLN A 91 -8.83 10.92 8.67
CA GLN A 91 -7.50 10.59 9.21
C GLN A 91 -6.38 10.76 8.17
N ASN A 92 -5.37 11.56 8.51
CA ASN A 92 -4.16 11.75 7.73
C ASN A 92 -2.92 11.41 8.58
N GLY A 93 -1.83 10.95 7.95
CA GLY A 93 -0.55 10.68 8.62
C GLY A 93 -0.20 9.19 8.75
N LEU A 94 0.67 8.87 9.71
CA LEU A 94 1.14 7.50 9.96
C LEU A 94 0.24 6.76 10.97
N TYR A 95 -0.05 5.50 10.70
CA TYR A 95 -0.88 4.64 11.52
C TYR A 95 -0.36 3.21 11.53
N PHE A 96 -0.75 2.46 12.55
CA PHE A 96 -0.58 1.01 12.54
C PHE A 96 -1.81 0.31 11.95
N SER A 97 -1.55 -0.71 11.14
CA SER A 97 -2.56 -1.71 10.80
C SER A 97 -2.97 -2.52 12.04
N ASN A 98 -4.05 -3.28 11.97
CA ASN A 98 -4.42 -4.23 13.03
C ASN A 98 -3.37 -5.34 13.24
N ARG A 99 -2.41 -5.45 12.33
CA ARG A 99 -1.30 -6.40 12.39
C ARG A 99 0.01 -5.69 12.77
N GLY A 100 -0.01 -4.40 13.07
CA GLY A 100 1.18 -3.63 13.41
C GLY A 100 2.05 -3.26 12.21
N ASP A 101 1.51 -3.30 11.00
CA ASP A 101 2.19 -2.80 9.80
C ASP A 101 2.12 -1.27 9.79
N ILE A 102 3.07 -0.60 9.13
CA ILE A 102 3.17 0.86 9.13
C ILE A 102 2.48 1.38 7.88
N ASN A 103 1.34 2.02 8.05
CA ASN A 103 0.54 2.59 6.96
C ASN A 103 0.61 4.11 6.98
N ILE A 104 0.68 4.71 5.79
CA ILE A 104 0.44 6.13 5.58
C ILE A 104 -1.00 6.26 5.08
N ARG A 105 -1.82 7.02 5.80
CA ARG A 105 -3.23 7.26 5.47
C ARG A 105 -3.49 8.67 4.97
N GLY A 106 -4.41 8.77 4.03
CA GLY A 106 -5.01 10.01 3.56
C GLY A 106 -6.52 9.90 3.58
N ASN A 107 -7.19 10.79 4.33
CA ASN A 107 -8.64 10.77 4.54
C ASN A 107 -9.20 9.39 5.02
N GLY A 108 -8.42 8.67 5.83
CA GLY A 108 -8.72 7.33 6.32
C GLY A 108 -8.31 6.18 5.39
N GLN A 109 -8.03 6.43 4.12
CA GLN A 109 -7.57 5.39 3.19
C GLN A 109 -6.06 5.15 3.34
N ASP A 110 -5.62 3.89 3.35
CA ASP A 110 -4.21 3.54 3.23
C ASP A 110 -3.71 3.90 1.81
N ILE A 111 -2.76 4.85 1.72
CA ILE A 111 -2.17 5.33 0.46
C ILE A 111 -0.77 4.75 0.21
N ALA A 112 -0.11 4.30 1.27
CA ALA A 112 1.11 3.50 1.24
C ALA A 112 1.19 2.63 2.50
N GLU A 113 1.93 1.55 2.38
CA GLU A 113 2.42 0.73 3.48
C GLU A 113 3.94 0.64 3.34
N VAL A 114 4.67 0.62 4.44
CA VAL A 114 6.13 0.39 4.42
C VAL A 114 6.45 -0.75 5.37
N ASP A 115 7.37 -1.62 4.96
CA ASP A 115 7.76 -2.76 5.81
C ASP A 115 8.48 -2.24 7.05
N MET A 116 9.37 -1.26 6.89
CA MET A 116 10.07 -0.62 8.01
C MET A 116 10.25 0.88 7.77
N LEU A 117 10.26 1.65 8.85
CA LEU A 117 10.53 3.07 8.86
C LEU A 117 11.56 3.38 9.94
N PHE A 118 12.57 4.18 9.62
CA PHE A 118 13.66 4.52 10.53
C PHE A 118 14.10 5.97 10.37
N VAL A 119 14.77 6.50 11.39
CA VAL A 119 15.44 7.80 11.37
C VAL A 119 16.94 7.54 11.43
N GLY A 120 17.66 7.96 10.37
CA GLY A 120 19.11 7.87 10.32
C GLY A 120 19.78 8.79 11.34
N GLY A 121 21.07 8.57 11.59
CA GLY A 121 21.87 9.43 12.48
C GLY A 121 22.02 10.87 11.99
N ASP A 122 21.71 11.12 10.71
CA ASP A 122 21.62 12.44 10.07
C ASP A 122 20.21 13.08 10.19
N GLY A 123 19.30 12.43 10.92
CA GLY A 123 17.93 12.90 11.12
C GLY A 123 16.98 12.67 9.93
N LYS A 124 17.45 12.06 8.83
CA LYS A 124 16.58 11.74 7.69
C LYS A 124 15.71 10.52 8.00
N VAL A 125 14.43 10.64 7.66
CA VAL A 125 13.50 9.51 7.59
C VAL A 125 13.82 8.67 6.36
N GLY A 126 14.09 7.38 6.59
CA GLY A 126 14.27 6.37 5.56
C GLY A 126 13.33 5.18 5.79
N PHE A 127 13.15 4.36 4.76
CA PHE A 127 12.28 3.17 4.84
C PHE A 127 12.96 1.95 4.22
N ALA A 128 12.43 0.77 4.53
CA ALA A 128 12.85 -0.47 3.91
C ALA A 128 11.66 -1.24 3.35
N GLU A 129 11.94 -2.02 2.30
CA GLU A 129 11.03 -2.98 1.69
C GLU A 129 11.73 -4.34 1.60
N VAL A 130 10.94 -5.41 1.65
CA VAL A 130 11.39 -6.78 1.75
C VAL A 130 10.82 -7.58 0.58
N VAL A 131 11.69 -8.24 -0.16
CA VAL A 131 11.28 -9.09 -1.29
C VAL A 131 11.78 -10.52 -1.15
N THR A 132 10.85 -11.45 -1.18
CA THR A 132 11.13 -12.89 -1.07
C THR A 132 10.97 -13.64 -2.39
N SER A 133 10.63 -12.93 -3.47
CA SER A 133 10.60 -13.44 -4.85
C SER A 133 11.26 -12.45 -5.81
N GLY A 134 11.72 -12.97 -6.95
CA GLY A 134 12.28 -12.15 -8.04
C GLY A 134 11.25 -11.67 -9.06
N THR A 135 9.96 -11.82 -8.75
CA THR A 135 8.83 -11.44 -9.62
C THR A 135 8.43 -9.99 -9.36
N GLU A 136 7.73 -9.36 -10.31
CA GLU A 136 7.09 -8.03 -10.10
C GLU A 136 8.06 -6.88 -9.72
N LEU A 137 9.33 -6.99 -10.15
CA LEU A 137 10.35 -5.98 -9.85
C LEU A 137 10.05 -4.61 -10.48
N LYS A 138 9.24 -4.58 -11.55
CA LYS A 138 8.81 -3.34 -12.20
C LYS A 138 7.83 -2.59 -11.29
N GLU A 139 6.79 -3.26 -10.81
CA GLU A 139 5.83 -2.68 -9.86
C GLU A 139 6.53 -2.21 -8.58
N LEU A 140 7.46 -3.01 -8.05
CA LEU A 140 8.29 -2.64 -6.89
C LEU A 140 9.01 -1.30 -7.10
N ARG A 141 9.64 -1.11 -8.27
CA ARG A 141 10.38 0.13 -8.55
C ARG A 141 9.46 1.34 -8.57
N GLU A 142 8.30 1.23 -9.22
CA GLU A 142 7.29 2.28 -9.28
C GLU A 142 6.77 2.63 -7.88
N GLU A 143 6.50 1.61 -7.06
CA GLU A 143 6.08 1.76 -5.67
C GLU A 143 7.15 2.44 -4.80
N VAL A 144 8.42 2.06 -4.94
CA VAL A 144 9.53 2.69 -4.20
C VAL A 144 9.68 4.16 -4.59
N HIS A 145 9.57 4.50 -5.87
CA HIS A 145 9.60 5.91 -6.29
C HIS A 145 8.44 6.71 -5.71
N TYR A 146 7.23 6.14 -5.68
CA TYR A 146 6.08 6.75 -5.03
C TYR A 146 6.34 6.97 -3.53
N LYS A 147 6.79 5.94 -2.80
CA LYS A 147 7.08 6.01 -1.34
C LYS A 147 8.17 7.05 -1.03
N LYS A 148 9.22 7.12 -1.85
CA LYS A 148 10.26 8.16 -1.72
C LYS A 148 9.69 9.57 -1.91
N LYS A 149 8.88 9.81 -2.94
CA LYS A 149 8.23 11.12 -3.15
C LYS A 149 7.29 11.49 -2.00
N LEU A 150 6.49 10.52 -1.54
CA LEU A 150 5.56 10.68 -0.43
C LEU A 150 6.31 11.06 0.86
N LEU A 151 7.28 10.24 1.30
CA LEU A 151 8.05 10.51 2.51
C LEU A 151 8.91 11.77 2.39
N GLY A 152 9.48 12.04 1.20
CA GLY A 152 10.24 13.25 0.92
C GLY A 152 9.39 14.50 1.09
N TYR A 153 8.14 14.47 0.60
CA TYR A 153 7.18 15.54 0.85
C TYR A 153 6.83 15.66 2.34
N LEU A 154 6.41 14.57 2.99
CA LEU A 154 5.94 14.59 4.38
C LEU A 154 6.98 15.11 5.37
N TYR A 155 8.25 14.79 5.15
CA TYR A 155 9.35 15.16 6.04
C TYR A 155 10.24 16.29 5.51
N GLY A 156 9.86 16.92 4.40
CA GLY A 156 10.61 18.02 3.79
C GLY A 156 12.04 17.62 3.39
N GLN A 157 12.21 16.39 2.87
CA GLN A 157 13.49 15.83 2.47
C GLN A 157 13.60 15.76 0.95
N ILE A 158 14.72 16.24 0.41
CA ILE A 158 15.05 16.12 -1.02
C ILE A 158 15.29 14.64 -1.38
N THR A 159 16.02 13.93 -0.51
CA THR A 159 16.30 12.50 -0.68
C THR A 159 15.77 11.69 0.49
N VAL A 160 15.28 10.49 0.19
CA VAL A 160 14.78 9.53 1.18
C VAL A 160 15.65 8.28 1.10
N PRO A 161 16.42 7.95 2.16
CA PRO A 161 17.18 6.72 2.25
C PRO A 161 16.26 5.50 2.12
N PHE A 162 16.68 4.51 1.33
CA PHE A 162 15.91 3.28 1.11
C PHE A 162 16.78 2.03 1.22
N VAL A 163 16.24 0.99 1.85
CA VAL A 163 16.87 -0.32 1.94
C VAL A 163 15.96 -1.37 1.32
N LEU A 164 16.47 -2.10 0.33
CA LEU A 164 15.80 -3.28 -0.21
C LEU A 164 16.45 -4.53 0.40
N PHE A 165 15.72 -5.24 1.24
CA PHE A 165 16.13 -6.54 1.73
C PHE A 165 15.60 -7.63 0.80
N SER A 166 16.45 -8.60 0.46
CA SER A 166 16.02 -9.70 -0.38
C SER A 166 16.55 -11.06 0.09
N SER A 167 15.66 -12.04 0.11
CA SER A 167 16.03 -13.44 0.33
C SER A 167 16.35 -14.18 -0.99
N VAL A 168 16.37 -13.48 -2.12
CA VAL A 168 16.72 -14.02 -3.43
C VAL A 168 17.73 -13.10 -4.11
N ASP A 169 18.66 -13.65 -4.90
CA ASP A 169 19.63 -12.80 -5.57
C ASP A 169 19.00 -12.09 -6.78
N ILE A 170 18.57 -10.85 -6.54
CA ILE A 170 18.05 -9.93 -7.57
C ILE A 170 19.09 -8.88 -8.00
N SER A 171 20.34 -9.00 -7.56
CA SER A 171 21.39 -8.00 -7.81
C SER A 171 21.71 -7.83 -9.29
N ARG A 172 21.49 -8.88 -10.10
CA ARG A 172 21.75 -8.88 -11.54
C ARG A 172 20.65 -8.20 -12.35
N SER A 173 19.45 -8.03 -11.80
CA SER A 173 18.30 -7.41 -12.47
C SER A 173 18.60 -5.97 -12.89
N SER A 174 18.34 -5.64 -14.15
CA SER A 174 18.53 -4.27 -14.68
C SER A 174 17.63 -3.26 -13.95
N ILE A 175 16.42 -3.67 -13.58
CA ILE A 175 15.45 -2.84 -12.84
C ILE A 175 16.01 -2.49 -11.45
N VAL A 176 16.56 -3.49 -10.74
CA VAL A 176 17.14 -3.30 -9.39
C VAL A 176 18.42 -2.48 -9.46
N LYS A 177 19.32 -2.78 -10.42
CA LYS A 177 20.53 -1.98 -10.65
C LYS A 177 20.18 -0.51 -10.89
N ARG A 178 19.14 -0.25 -11.68
CA ARG A 178 18.66 1.11 -11.97
C ARG A 178 18.09 1.77 -10.71
N LEU A 179 17.23 1.07 -9.96
CA LEU A 179 16.69 1.56 -8.69
C LEU A 179 17.81 1.94 -7.69
N MET A 180 18.85 1.11 -7.58
CA MET A 180 19.99 1.37 -6.67
C MET A 180 20.89 2.53 -7.13
N ARG A 181 20.96 2.84 -8.42
CA ARG A 181 21.77 3.96 -8.95
C ARG A 181 21.04 5.29 -8.88
N GLU A 182 19.74 5.29 -9.19
CA GLU A 182 18.94 6.53 -9.31
C GLU A 182 18.56 7.14 -7.97
N THR A 183 18.71 6.40 -6.88
CA THR A 183 18.16 6.79 -5.61
C THR A 183 19.13 6.46 -4.48
N GLU A 184 19.14 7.29 -3.42
CA GLU A 184 19.90 7.02 -2.19
C GLU A 184 19.38 5.71 -1.55
N SER A 185 19.96 4.59 -1.98
CA SER A 185 19.39 3.26 -1.82
C SER A 185 20.46 2.18 -1.70
N VAL A 186 20.14 1.09 -1.00
CA VAL A 186 21.01 -0.07 -0.90
C VAL A 186 20.24 -1.38 -0.97
N LEU A 187 20.81 -2.35 -1.69
CA LEU A 187 20.35 -3.73 -1.74
C LEU A 187 21.14 -4.57 -0.74
N ILE A 188 20.43 -5.34 0.06
CA ILE A 188 20.98 -6.31 0.99
C ILE A 188 20.38 -7.68 0.63
N VAL A 189 21.22 -8.54 0.07
CA VAL A 189 20.85 -9.92 -0.24
C VAL A 189 21.31 -10.79 0.92
N THR A 190 20.39 -11.50 1.57
CA THR A 190 20.69 -12.48 2.61
C THR A 190 20.61 -13.90 2.07
N LYS A 191 20.86 -14.90 2.93
CA LYS A 191 20.46 -16.29 2.65
C LYS A 191 18.96 -16.38 2.36
N SER A 192 18.54 -17.42 1.64
CA SER A 192 17.14 -17.64 1.31
C SER A 192 16.26 -17.86 2.54
N CYS A 193 14.96 -17.59 2.40
CA CYS A 193 13.99 -17.84 3.47
C CYS A 193 14.04 -19.31 3.92
N GLU A 194 14.13 -20.24 2.97
CA GLU A 194 14.26 -21.68 3.24
C GLU A 194 15.51 -21.99 4.07
N THR A 195 16.68 -21.48 3.64
CA THR A 195 17.93 -21.70 4.38
C THR A 195 17.87 -21.11 5.79
N LEU A 196 17.31 -19.91 5.95
CA LEU A 196 17.16 -19.27 7.25
C LEU A 196 16.14 -19.99 8.13
N LYS A 197 15.08 -20.56 7.54
CA LYS A 197 14.03 -21.30 8.25
C LYS A 197 14.58 -22.58 8.89
N HIS A 198 15.65 -23.19 8.36
CA HIS A 198 16.31 -24.33 9.01
C HIS A 198 16.92 -24.00 10.39
N LEU A 199 17.07 -22.71 10.73
CA LEU A 199 17.43 -22.31 12.10
C LEU A 199 16.29 -22.55 13.11
N LEU A 200 15.08 -22.82 12.60
CA LEU A 200 13.86 -23.00 13.34
C LEU A 200 13.29 -24.40 13.12
N THR A 201 12.47 -24.81 14.07
CA THR A 201 11.66 -26.03 14.01
C THR A 201 10.20 -25.67 14.24
N ASN A 202 9.27 -26.56 13.90
CA ASN A 202 7.85 -26.35 14.23
C ASN A 202 7.65 -26.08 15.74
N THR A 203 8.37 -26.82 16.59
CA THR A 203 8.36 -26.60 18.06
C THR A 203 8.87 -25.23 18.47
N SER A 204 9.72 -24.58 17.67
CA SER A 204 10.23 -23.23 17.93
C SER A 204 9.13 -22.17 17.93
N THR A 205 7.97 -22.44 17.34
CA THR A 205 6.84 -21.48 17.27
C THR A 205 5.90 -21.53 18.46
N ARG A 206 5.96 -22.62 19.25
CA ARG A 206 5.03 -22.89 20.34
C ARG A 206 5.28 -21.93 21.52
N GLY A 207 4.19 -21.44 22.11
CA GLY A 207 4.24 -20.65 23.34
C GLY A 207 4.89 -19.27 23.22
N ILE A 208 5.30 -18.82 22.02
CA ILE A 208 5.86 -17.46 21.85
C ILE A 208 4.72 -16.45 21.88
N PRO A 209 4.59 -15.61 22.92
CA PRO A 209 3.56 -14.59 22.95
C PRO A 209 3.93 -13.42 22.04
N ARG A 210 2.92 -12.69 21.56
CA ARG A 210 3.11 -11.46 20.82
C ARG A 210 3.26 -10.31 21.84
N LYS A 211 4.49 -10.09 22.31
CA LYS A 211 4.81 -9.05 23.31
C LYS A 211 5.77 -8.01 22.71
N PRO A 212 5.55 -6.71 23.01
CA PRO A 212 6.50 -5.67 22.68
C PRO A 212 7.85 -5.88 23.37
N LEU A 213 8.92 -5.51 22.68
CA LEU A 213 10.28 -5.53 23.20
C LEU A 213 10.64 -4.14 23.75
N LYS A 214 11.37 -4.10 24.87
CA LYS A 214 11.95 -2.87 25.40
C LYS A 214 13.23 -2.55 24.63
N HIS A 215 13.20 -1.48 23.83
CA HIS A 215 14.35 -1.01 23.06
C HIS A 215 14.41 0.52 23.11
N ALA A 216 15.58 1.09 23.46
CA ALA A 216 15.72 2.54 23.61
C ALA A 216 15.47 3.34 22.31
N LYS A 217 15.63 2.69 21.16
CA LYS A 217 15.44 3.32 19.83
C LYS A 217 14.09 3.06 19.18
N LEU A 218 13.19 2.33 19.86
CA LEU A 218 11.86 2.06 19.31
C LEU A 218 10.90 3.20 19.63
N ILE A 219 10.43 3.87 18.58
CA ILE A 219 9.45 4.96 18.67
C ILE A 219 8.10 4.55 18.11
N ASP A 220 7.04 5.21 18.56
CA ASP A 220 5.71 5.06 18.00
C ASP A 220 5.55 5.92 16.73
N VAL A 221 4.59 5.61 15.86
CA VAL A 221 4.28 6.44 14.68
C VAL A 221 3.88 7.86 15.06
N LYS A 222 3.25 8.04 16.22
CA LYS A 222 2.88 9.38 16.73
C LYS A 222 4.10 10.23 17.14
N ASP A 223 5.25 9.60 17.39
CA ASP A 223 6.47 10.32 17.76
C ASP A 223 7.22 10.77 16.50
N LEU A 224 6.84 10.25 15.32
CA LEU A 224 7.39 10.64 14.03
C LEU A 224 6.37 11.52 13.27
N GLN A 225 6.24 12.77 13.69
CA GLN A 225 5.30 13.70 13.09
C GLN A 225 5.82 14.24 11.74
N PRO A 226 4.98 14.25 10.68
CA PRO A 226 5.34 14.91 9.42
C PRO A 226 5.67 16.39 9.62
N LYS A 227 6.74 16.87 8.97
CA LYS A 227 7.04 18.31 8.92
C LYS A 227 6.04 19.10 8.08
N ARG A 228 5.43 18.42 7.11
CA ARG A 228 4.36 18.95 6.26
C ARG A 228 3.08 18.17 6.55
N PRO A 229 2.26 18.61 7.52
CA PRO A 229 0.91 18.07 7.65
C PRO A 229 0.16 18.31 6.34
N PHE A 230 -0.72 17.39 5.98
CA PHE A 230 -1.46 17.45 4.72
C PHE A 230 -2.93 17.14 4.97
N ASP A 231 -3.78 17.89 4.29
CA ASP A 231 -5.18 17.52 4.11
C ASP A 231 -5.32 16.76 2.80
N TYR A 232 -5.34 15.42 2.91
CA TYR A 232 -5.51 14.57 1.74
C TYR A 232 -6.82 14.84 1.02
N LYS A 233 -7.89 15.13 1.75
CA LYS A 233 -9.22 15.34 1.17
C LYS A 233 -9.22 16.62 0.35
N GLN A 234 -8.61 17.69 0.86
CA GLN A 234 -8.47 18.95 0.11
C GLN A 234 -7.66 18.75 -1.18
N ILE A 235 -6.50 18.08 -1.09
CA ILE A 235 -5.65 17.80 -2.26
C ILE A 235 -6.38 16.92 -3.28
N HIS A 236 -7.07 15.88 -2.80
CA HIS A 236 -7.90 15.01 -3.61
C HIS A 236 -9.01 15.80 -4.32
N ASP A 237 -9.77 16.60 -3.58
CA ASP A 237 -10.92 17.32 -4.10
C ASP A 237 -10.52 18.39 -5.11
N TYR A 238 -9.40 19.08 -4.89
CA TYR A 238 -8.85 20.01 -5.88
C TYR A 238 -8.55 19.31 -7.21
N ARG A 239 -7.84 18.16 -7.16
CA ARG A 239 -7.55 17.38 -8.37
C ARG A 239 -8.83 16.85 -9.01
N ARG A 240 -9.75 16.34 -8.21
CA ARG A 240 -11.07 15.86 -8.67
C ARG A 240 -11.79 16.96 -9.43
N ASP A 241 -11.88 18.16 -8.88
CA ASP A 241 -12.66 19.26 -9.45
C ASP A 241 -12.02 19.80 -10.73
N ARG A 242 -10.68 19.85 -10.79
CA ARG A 242 -9.94 20.12 -12.04
C ARG A 242 -10.29 19.09 -13.12
N ILE A 243 -10.13 17.80 -12.85
CA ILE A 243 -10.39 16.73 -13.82
C ILE A 243 -11.86 16.71 -14.25
N LEU A 244 -12.80 16.94 -13.33
CA LEU A 244 -14.22 17.07 -13.67
C LEU A 244 -14.48 18.27 -14.59
N SER A 245 -13.78 19.39 -14.40
CA SER A 245 -13.85 20.55 -15.29
C SER A 245 -13.33 20.23 -16.69
N GLU A 246 -12.20 19.53 -16.78
CA GLU A 246 -11.62 19.11 -18.07
C GLU A 246 -12.53 18.12 -18.82
N ILE A 247 -13.13 17.15 -18.12
CA ILE A 247 -14.16 16.26 -18.67
C ILE A 247 -15.37 17.07 -19.16
N ARG A 248 -15.83 18.07 -18.40
CA ARG A 248 -16.94 18.95 -18.81
C ARG A 248 -16.58 19.76 -20.06
N ALA A 249 -15.34 20.21 -20.18
CA ALA A 249 -14.84 20.91 -21.37
C ALA A 249 -14.66 19.96 -22.58
N GLY A 250 -14.68 18.64 -22.38
CA GLY A 250 -14.45 17.67 -23.45
C GLY A 250 -12.99 17.58 -23.87
N LYS A 251 -12.06 17.93 -22.97
CA LYS A 251 -10.63 17.82 -23.23
C LYS A 251 -10.21 16.35 -23.39
N PRO A 252 -9.26 16.06 -24.29
CA PRO A 252 -8.70 14.72 -24.44
C PRO A 252 -7.89 14.32 -23.20
N LYS A 253 -7.79 13.01 -22.95
CA LYS A 253 -7.14 12.44 -21.76
C LYS A 253 -5.67 12.85 -21.64
N GLU A 254 -5.00 13.07 -22.76
CA GLU A 254 -3.58 13.44 -22.84
C GLU A 254 -3.32 14.81 -22.19
N GLU A 255 -4.30 15.71 -22.21
CA GLU A 255 -4.21 17.03 -21.58
C GLU A 255 -4.36 16.98 -20.05
N PHE A 256 -4.85 15.88 -19.47
CA PHE A 256 -5.07 15.77 -18.02
C PHE A 256 -3.74 15.59 -17.26
N GLN A 257 -2.65 15.30 -17.99
CA GLN A 257 -1.33 15.05 -17.44
C GLN A 257 -0.55 16.32 -17.11
N GLU A 258 -1.10 17.53 -17.32
CA GLU A 258 -0.47 18.75 -16.85
C GLU A 258 -0.10 18.62 -15.37
N ARG A 259 1.20 18.79 -15.10
CA ARG A 259 1.77 18.67 -13.76
C ARG A 259 1.11 19.71 -12.87
N ASP A 260 0.22 19.27 -11.99
CA ASP A 260 -0.14 20.09 -10.85
C ASP A 260 1.05 20.16 -9.89
N GLU A 261 1.23 21.30 -9.22
CA GLU A 261 2.25 21.47 -8.17
C GLU A 261 1.91 20.65 -6.91
N LEU A 262 0.75 19.97 -6.91
CA LEU A 262 0.30 19.21 -5.77
C LEU A 262 1.18 17.98 -5.56
N PRO A 263 1.40 17.57 -4.30
CA PRO A 263 2.25 16.43 -4.02
C PRO A 263 1.58 15.17 -4.55
N PRO A 264 2.35 14.16 -5.00
CA PRO A 264 1.80 12.94 -5.60
C PRO A 264 1.25 11.99 -4.52
N LEU A 265 0.33 12.46 -3.68
CA LEU A 265 -0.27 11.69 -2.58
C LEU A 265 -1.41 10.80 -3.07
N ALA A 266 -2.15 11.26 -4.07
CA ALA A 266 -3.32 10.54 -4.57
C ALA A 266 -2.93 9.47 -5.60
N LYS A 267 -3.16 8.20 -5.26
CA LYS A 267 -3.18 7.07 -6.21
C LYS A 267 -4.56 6.87 -6.87
N LYS A 268 -5.56 7.65 -6.43
CA LYS A 268 -6.97 7.47 -6.78
C LYS A 268 -7.69 8.79 -6.73
N LEU A 269 -8.57 9.04 -7.69
CA LEU A 269 -9.51 10.15 -7.68
C LEU A 269 -10.93 9.59 -7.71
N LEU A 270 -11.69 9.79 -6.64
CA LEU A 270 -13.12 9.52 -6.60
C LEU A 270 -13.85 10.71 -7.22
N LEU A 271 -14.30 10.57 -8.47
CA LEU A 271 -14.95 11.64 -9.23
C LEU A 271 -16.34 11.96 -8.68
N GLY A 272 -17.01 10.98 -8.10
CA GLY A 272 -18.27 11.19 -7.39
C GLY A 272 -19.26 10.06 -7.60
N ALA A 273 -20.33 10.07 -6.80
CA ALA A 273 -21.45 9.17 -7.03
C ALA A 273 -22.34 9.72 -8.15
N LEU A 274 -22.87 8.81 -8.96
CA LEU A 274 -23.75 9.15 -10.08
C LEU A 274 -25.17 9.45 -9.60
N HIS A 275 -25.81 10.44 -10.22
CA HIS A 275 -27.27 10.48 -10.26
C HIS A 275 -27.82 9.34 -11.14
N GLU A 276 -29.12 9.07 -11.06
CA GLU A 276 -29.76 8.04 -11.88
C GLU A 276 -29.50 8.24 -13.37
N SER A 277 -29.64 9.46 -13.89
CA SER A 277 -29.31 9.79 -15.29
C SER A 277 -27.85 9.45 -15.64
N GLY A 278 -26.92 9.64 -14.69
CA GLY A 278 -25.51 9.29 -14.89
C GLY A 278 -25.30 7.78 -14.96
N SER A 279 -25.99 7.02 -14.12
CA SER A 279 -25.99 5.55 -14.18
C SER A 279 -26.44 5.06 -15.56
N GLN A 280 -27.54 5.61 -16.08
CA GLN A 280 -28.06 5.24 -17.40
C GLN A 280 -27.04 5.48 -18.51
N GLU A 281 -26.35 6.62 -18.51
CA GLU A 281 -25.32 6.94 -19.52
C GLU A 281 -24.09 6.02 -19.44
N ILE A 282 -23.60 5.71 -18.24
CA ILE A 282 -22.46 4.80 -18.07
C ILE A 282 -22.76 3.41 -18.65
N TRP A 283 -23.97 2.90 -18.40
CA TRP A 283 -24.38 1.54 -18.78
C TRP A 283 -25.07 1.45 -20.14
N LYS A 284 -25.29 2.57 -20.82
CA LYS A 284 -25.93 2.61 -22.14
C LYS A 284 -25.16 1.74 -23.14
N GLY A 285 -25.84 0.72 -23.66
CA GLY A 285 -25.27 -0.24 -24.63
C GLY A 285 -24.20 -1.17 -24.05
N LYS A 286 -23.93 -1.13 -22.74
CA LYS A 286 -22.88 -1.92 -22.08
C LYS A 286 -23.48 -2.95 -21.14
N THR A 287 -22.72 -4.00 -20.86
CA THR A 287 -23.16 -5.08 -19.96
C THR A 287 -22.03 -5.51 -19.04
N LEU A 288 -22.36 -5.81 -17.79
CA LEU A 288 -21.41 -6.31 -16.80
C LEU A 288 -21.69 -7.78 -16.50
N THR A 289 -20.68 -8.64 -16.57
CA THR A 289 -20.84 -10.04 -16.17
C THR A 289 -20.20 -10.29 -14.81
N ILE A 290 -21.00 -10.81 -13.86
CA ILE A 290 -20.55 -11.18 -12.52
C ILE A 290 -20.90 -12.65 -12.29
N LYS A 291 -19.89 -13.51 -12.14
CA LYS A 291 -20.08 -14.96 -11.92
C LYS A 291 -21.04 -15.59 -12.95
N GLY A 292 -20.83 -15.31 -14.23
CA GLY A 292 -21.67 -15.81 -15.34
C GLY A 292 -23.02 -15.10 -15.49
N THR A 293 -23.45 -14.32 -14.51
CA THR A 293 -24.70 -13.54 -14.59
C THR A 293 -24.45 -12.23 -15.33
N LYS A 294 -25.22 -11.98 -16.39
CA LYS A 294 -25.19 -10.72 -17.16
C LYS A 294 -26.09 -9.67 -16.49
N TYR A 295 -25.53 -8.48 -16.29
CA TYR A 295 -26.19 -7.31 -15.73
C TYR A 295 -26.36 -6.27 -16.83
N THR A 296 -27.61 -6.08 -17.25
CA THR A 296 -28.05 -4.95 -18.07
C THR A 296 -28.28 -3.73 -17.20
N GLN A 297 -28.47 -2.57 -17.82
CA GLN A 297 -28.77 -1.31 -17.13
C GLN A 297 -29.89 -1.45 -16.09
N ASP A 298 -31.03 -2.06 -16.44
CA ASP A 298 -32.16 -2.24 -15.51
C ASP A 298 -31.80 -3.09 -14.30
N ARG A 299 -31.02 -4.15 -14.53
CA ARG A 299 -30.57 -5.03 -13.45
C ARG A 299 -29.58 -4.31 -12.54
N ILE A 300 -28.73 -3.46 -13.11
CA ILE A 300 -27.78 -2.66 -12.32
C ILE A 300 -28.54 -1.72 -11.38
N SER A 301 -29.56 -1.01 -11.88
CA SER A 301 -30.39 -0.12 -11.06
C SER A 301 -31.15 -0.86 -9.94
N LYS A 302 -31.59 -2.10 -10.21
CA LYS A 302 -32.25 -2.97 -9.23
C LYS A 302 -31.29 -3.48 -8.16
N ASP A 303 -30.12 -4.02 -8.53
CA ASP A 303 -29.26 -4.77 -7.61
C ASP A 303 -28.24 -3.89 -6.86
N PHE A 304 -28.01 -2.66 -7.35
CA PHE A 304 -27.06 -1.71 -6.76
C PHE A 304 -27.73 -0.39 -6.37
N SER A 305 -27.39 0.12 -5.18
CA SER A 305 -27.97 1.36 -4.63
C SER A 305 -27.15 2.62 -4.90
N LYS A 306 -25.87 2.47 -5.24
CA LYS A 306 -24.95 3.58 -5.49
C LYS A 306 -23.90 3.15 -6.50
N ILE A 307 -23.59 4.04 -7.43
CA ILE A 307 -22.51 3.89 -8.40
C ILE A 307 -21.56 5.07 -8.25
N ILE A 308 -20.28 4.79 -8.08
CA ILE A 308 -19.23 5.81 -7.98
C ILE A 308 -18.24 5.57 -9.11
N ILE A 309 -17.93 6.62 -9.87
CA ILE A 309 -16.87 6.60 -10.87
C ILE A 309 -15.59 7.18 -10.27
N ALA A 310 -14.45 6.60 -10.66
CA ALA A 310 -13.14 6.95 -10.14
C ALA A 310 -12.04 6.69 -11.18
N LEU A 311 -10.88 7.29 -10.97
CA LEU A 311 -9.68 7.09 -11.79
C LEU A 311 -8.51 6.64 -10.92
N ASP A 312 -7.82 5.58 -11.31
CA ASP A 312 -6.53 5.18 -10.75
C ASP A 312 -5.41 5.99 -11.41
N LEU A 313 -4.53 6.58 -10.60
CA LEU A 313 -3.45 7.47 -11.04
C LEU A 313 -2.10 6.74 -11.04
N PRO A 314 -1.13 7.15 -11.90
CA PRO A 314 -1.16 8.32 -12.79
C PRO A 314 -1.78 8.10 -14.18
N GLU A 315 -2.08 6.87 -14.57
CA GLU A 315 -2.52 6.54 -15.94
C GLU A 315 -3.98 6.90 -16.23
N PHE A 316 -4.71 7.40 -15.24
CA PHE A 316 -6.16 7.65 -15.30
C PHE A 316 -6.92 6.42 -15.81
N GLU A 317 -6.69 5.26 -15.18
CA GLU A 317 -7.42 4.04 -15.47
C GLU A 317 -8.82 4.09 -14.83
N PRO A 318 -9.91 3.83 -15.59
CA PRO A 318 -11.27 3.93 -15.07
C PRO A 318 -11.60 2.81 -14.09
N VAL A 319 -12.21 3.21 -12.98
CA VAL A 319 -12.74 2.32 -11.94
C VAL A 319 -14.17 2.71 -11.62
N ILE A 320 -15.05 1.72 -11.49
CA ILE A 320 -16.43 1.91 -11.07
C ILE A 320 -16.66 1.12 -9.78
N TYR A 321 -17.22 1.75 -8.75
CA TYR A 321 -17.64 1.07 -7.52
C TYR A 321 -19.16 0.93 -7.49
N LEU A 322 -19.63 -0.32 -7.34
CA LEU A 322 -21.06 -0.64 -7.26
C LEU A 322 -21.44 -1.06 -5.84
N ARG A 323 -22.27 -0.28 -5.16
CA ARG A 323 -22.79 -0.60 -3.83
C ARG A 323 -23.91 -1.61 -3.94
N SER A 324 -23.69 -2.85 -3.48
CA SER A 324 -24.74 -3.88 -3.51
C SER A 324 -25.90 -3.54 -2.56
N ARG A 325 -27.15 -3.76 -2.96
CA ARG A 325 -28.30 -3.64 -2.04
C ARG A 325 -28.34 -4.78 -1.02
N ASN A 326 -28.03 -5.99 -1.46
CA ASN A 326 -28.21 -7.21 -0.66
C ASN A 326 -27.03 -7.50 0.28
N LYS A 327 -25.88 -6.88 0.04
CA LYS A 327 -24.65 -7.09 0.83
C LYS A 327 -24.03 -5.75 1.17
N LYS A 328 -23.49 -5.61 2.38
CA LYS A 328 -22.73 -4.42 2.79
C LYS A 328 -21.34 -4.44 2.16
N GLU A 329 -21.27 -4.27 0.85
CA GLU A 329 -20.03 -4.27 0.07
C GLU A 329 -20.13 -3.33 -1.15
N TYR A 330 -18.97 -2.85 -1.61
CA TYR A 330 -18.79 -2.30 -2.94
C TYR A 330 -18.03 -3.29 -3.83
N LEU A 331 -18.48 -3.47 -5.06
CA LEU A 331 -17.73 -4.20 -6.08
C LEU A 331 -16.83 -3.21 -6.83
N LYS A 332 -15.51 -3.46 -6.89
CA LYS A 332 -14.59 -2.73 -7.75
C LYS A 332 -14.67 -3.32 -9.15
N VAL A 333 -15.18 -2.56 -10.10
CA VAL A 333 -15.28 -2.88 -11.51
C VAL A 333 -14.21 -2.11 -12.27
N VAL A 334 -13.48 -2.80 -13.15
CA VAL A 334 -12.45 -2.22 -14.01
C VAL A 334 -12.68 -2.65 -15.45
N VAL A 335 -12.11 -1.92 -16.41
CA VAL A 335 -12.16 -2.26 -17.83
C VAL A 335 -11.03 -3.24 -18.15
N ARG A 336 -11.34 -4.33 -18.87
CA ARG A 336 -10.32 -5.30 -19.32
C ARG A 336 -9.50 -4.70 -20.46
N LYS A 337 -8.23 -5.10 -20.56
CA LYS A 337 -7.40 -4.76 -21.74
C LYS A 337 -7.99 -5.30 -23.05
N SER A 338 -8.64 -6.47 -23.00
CA SER A 338 -9.36 -7.09 -24.12
C SER A 338 -10.72 -6.46 -24.42
N GLY A 339 -11.11 -5.45 -23.66
CA GLY A 339 -12.45 -4.87 -23.66
C GLY A 339 -13.45 -5.61 -22.78
N GLY A 340 -14.54 -4.93 -22.43
CA GLY A 340 -15.53 -5.39 -21.47
C GLY A 340 -15.18 -5.02 -20.02
N PHE A 341 -16.16 -5.16 -19.13
CA PHE A 341 -15.96 -5.01 -17.69
C PHE A 341 -15.53 -6.30 -16.98
N ARG A 342 -14.81 -6.17 -15.86
CA ARG A 342 -14.60 -7.24 -14.87
C ARG A 342 -14.73 -6.71 -13.45
N VAL A 343 -15.27 -7.55 -12.56
CA VAL A 343 -15.15 -7.33 -11.11
C VAL A 343 -13.76 -7.79 -10.69
N GLU A 344 -12.94 -6.87 -10.21
CA GLU A 344 -11.57 -7.16 -9.77
C GLU A 344 -11.51 -7.56 -8.30
N SER A 345 -12.26 -6.86 -7.45
CA SER A 345 -12.24 -7.11 -6.01
C SER A 345 -13.46 -6.50 -5.31
N LYS A 346 -13.56 -6.72 -4.00
CA LYS A 346 -14.61 -6.19 -3.14
C LYS A 346 -14.04 -5.20 -2.13
N ARG A 347 -14.84 -4.24 -1.69
CA ARG A 347 -14.56 -3.38 -0.53
C ARG A 347 -15.64 -3.62 0.52
N THR A 348 -15.22 -4.00 1.71
CA THR A 348 -16.12 -4.38 2.82
C THR A 348 -15.89 -3.46 4.02
N PRO A 349 -16.77 -3.46 5.03
CA PRO A 349 -16.60 -2.65 6.24
C PRO A 349 -15.29 -2.90 7.00
N GLN A 350 -14.65 -4.05 6.79
CA GLN A 350 -13.32 -4.35 7.35
C GLN A 350 -12.21 -3.48 6.73
N MET A 351 -12.43 -2.96 5.52
CA MET A 351 -11.57 -1.98 4.85
C MET A 351 -12.01 -0.56 5.24
N THR A 352 -12.08 -0.34 6.55
CA THR A 352 -12.93 0.69 7.18
C THR A 352 -12.74 2.08 6.57
N GLY A 353 -11.52 2.57 6.43
CA GLY A 353 -11.29 3.93 5.95
C GLY A 353 -11.81 4.22 4.53
N PHE A 354 -11.38 3.43 3.55
CA PHE A 354 -11.83 3.60 2.16
C PHE A 354 -13.32 3.27 1.99
N PHE A 355 -13.82 2.25 2.69
CA PHE A 355 -15.24 1.91 2.69
C PHE A 355 -16.09 3.06 3.21
N LEU A 356 -15.70 3.69 4.32
CA LEU A 356 -16.40 4.84 4.89
C LEU A 356 -16.39 6.04 3.93
N TRP A 357 -15.30 6.26 3.19
CA TRP A 357 -15.27 7.32 2.18
C TRP A 357 -16.27 7.05 1.03
N LEU A 358 -16.33 5.82 0.50
CA LEU A 358 -17.35 5.49 -0.51
C LEU A 358 -18.78 5.68 0.01
N GLU A 359 -19.04 5.30 1.27
CA GLU A 359 -20.34 5.52 1.91
C GLU A 359 -20.67 7.01 2.05
N SER A 360 -19.68 7.88 2.35
CA SER A 360 -19.91 9.31 2.55
C SER A 360 -20.22 10.09 1.26
N LEU A 361 -19.89 9.54 0.09
CA LEU A 361 -20.14 10.21 -1.19
C LEU A 361 -21.64 10.30 -1.49
N LYS A 362 -22.11 11.52 -1.71
CA LYS A 362 -23.46 11.82 -2.22
C LYS A 362 -23.44 11.86 -3.76
N PRO A 363 -24.57 11.62 -4.43
CA PRO A 363 -24.69 11.82 -5.87
C PRO A 363 -24.35 13.27 -6.25
N THR A 364 -23.35 13.44 -7.11
CA THR A 364 -22.86 14.75 -7.60
C THR A 364 -22.55 14.76 -9.10
N VAL A 365 -22.54 13.60 -9.75
CA VAL A 365 -22.19 13.48 -11.18
C VAL A 365 -23.47 13.30 -12.01
N SER A 366 -23.74 14.29 -12.87
CA SER A 366 -24.92 14.32 -13.74
C SER A 366 -24.78 13.46 -15.00
N GLY A 367 -25.87 13.27 -15.74
CA GLY A 367 -25.89 12.50 -16.99
C GLY A 367 -24.89 13.00 -18.04
N ASN A 368 -24.81 14.32 -18.27
CA ASN A 368 -23.88 14.89 -19.25
C ASN A 368 -22.41 14.59 -18.89
N VAL A 369 -22.01 14.81 -17.63
CA VAL A 369 -20.65 14.52 -17.17
C VAL A 369 -20.35 13.02 -17.27
N ALA A 370 -21.30 12.17 -16.88
CA ALA A 370 -21.16 10.72 -16.96
C ALA A 370 -21.01 10.21 -18.40
N ARG A 371 -21.74 10.80 -19.36
CA ARG A 371 -21.61 10.50 -20.79
C ARG A 371 -20.21 10.85 -21.30
N LYS A 372 -19.73 12.07 -21.06
CA LYS A 372 -18.38 12.49 -21.46
C LYS A 372 -17.29 11.62 -20.82
N TYR A 373 -17.46 11.25 -19.55
CA TYR A 373 -16.58 10.29 -18.90
C TYR A 373 -16.60 8.92 -19.60
N ALA A 374 -17.78 8.41 -19.98
CA ALA A 374 -17.88 7.15 -20.70
C ALA A 374 -17.20 7.21 -22.08
N ASP A 375 -17.38 8.30 -22.80
CA ASP A 375 -16.78 8.51 -24.12
C ASP A 375 -15.25 8.66 -24.06
N LEU A 376 -14.72 9.19 -22.97
CA LEU A 376 -13.27 9.33 -22.75
C LEU A 376 -12.63 8.02 -22.28
N PHE A 377 -13.27 7.33 -21.32
CA PHE A 377 -12.59 6.27 -20.56
C PHE A 377 -13.17 4.87 -20.77
N LEU A 378 -14.42 4.74 -21.24
CA LEU A 378 -15.14 3.48 -21.30
C LEU A 378 -15.44 3.01 -22.74
N THR A 379 -14.73 3.54 -23.74
CA THR A 379 -14.92 3.16 -25.16
C THR A 379 -14.61 1.69 -25.45
N ARG A 380 -13.70 1.11 -24.68
CA ARG A 380 -13.35 -0.32 -24.76
C ARG A 380 -14.23 -1.21 -23.88
N ALA A 381 -15.15 -0.64 -23.10
CA ALA A 381 -15.82 -1.33 -21.99
C ALA A 381 -17.16 -1.99 -22.36
#